data_AF-A0A9P6PIH9-F1
#
_entry.id   AF-A0A9P6PIH9-F1
#
_cell.length_a   1.000
_cell.length_b   1.000
_cell.length_c   1.000
_cell.angle_alpha   90.00
_cell.angle_beta   90.00
_cell.angle_gamma   90.00
#
_symmetry.space_group_name_H-M   'P 1'
#
loop_
_entity.id
_entity.type
_entity.pdbx_description
1 polymer ?
#
loop_
_entity_poly.entity_id
_entity_poly.type
_entity_poly.pdbx_seq_one_letter_code
_entity_poly.pdbx_strand_id
1 'polypeptide(L)'
;MPADVQWCIDNRYTLTLKSFVNEFGLLDKHYAVSRYTSIISNRHLAEDWERLESELNLFRKSEEYILFWLERSRRNTELDAHTACAEYIHGVVQTEARMLTSTLTASTSSQDTLTITSNDTTTTTDPESAESHDTDATATTIVVTDPGLENMENPTPLMPWTFKNVDVAELFTRFRQSVREMSSNRLVFIESSVHELLALSNILLLCPDQHSSLCMNVFTEDVLSDLTKELLAECMDLNQDMTDHACMKLSRIINNVESNIQSKDDAEFDLLVLGKDLNSLGRSLVRGITAGMRKLPLVAIESKETIGECELFTMYFDPILSALLSNPDRNVLLRWSNVTSDEAGKMRPDATISKILQCDFGSSLGFGEVKLARPSIDHHALCHDILRLAIFAKDTVDKNKLHAALTFQINEIGQLTFPRSLKELASFVNLKNMRTLLMVSEVFWRLCQPVDDEDYWKPKRRPTHPAIYSMIDATKDRHRVCALRFE
;
A
#
# COMPACT_ATOMS: atom_id res chain seq x y z
N MET A 1 -1.50 44.32 14.12
CA MET A 1 -2.44 43.19 13.96
C MET A 1 -1.88 42.26 12.88
N PRO A 2 -2.13 40.94 12.89
CA PRO A 2 -1.74 40.08 11.78
C PRO A 2 -2.38 40.53 10.46
N ALA A 3 -1.67 40.41 9.34
CA ALA A 3 -2.10 40.95 8.04
C ALA A 3 -3.39 40.30 7.51
N ASP A 4 -3.56 39.01 7.78
CA ASP A 4 -4.76 38.25 7.46
C ASP A 4 -6.00 38.71 8.24
N VAL A 5 -5.84 39.08 9.52
CA VAL A 5 -6.92 39.65 10.34
C VAL A 5 -7.31 41.04 9.84
N GLN A 6 -6.34 41.87 9.42
CA GLN A 6 -6.61 43.21 8.91
C GLN A 6 -7.37 43.16 7.58
N TRP A 7 -6.90 42.34 6.64
CA TRP A 7 -7.55 42.15 5.34
C TRP A 7 -9.02 41.69 5.46
N CYS A 8 -9.32 40.80 6.41
CA CYS A 8 -10.69 40.35 6.69
C CYS A 8 -11.60 41.47 7.24
N ILE A 9 -11.06 42.43 7.99
CA ILE A 9 -11.83 43.62 8.43
C ILE A 9 -12.10 44.55 7.25
N ASP A 10 -11.06 44.82 6.45
CA ASP A 10 -11.14 45.76 5.32
C ASP A 10 -12.10 45.25 4.23
N ASN A 11 -12.23 43.92 4.09
CA ASN A 11 -13.11 43.24 3.13
C ASN A 11 -14.41 42.69 3.75
N ARG A 12 -14.80 43.08 4.97
CA ARG A 12 -15.90 42.42 5.74
C ARG A 12 -17.19 42.13 4.95
N TYR A 13 -17.59 43.05 4.06
CA TYR A 13 -18.83 42.95 3.26
C TYR A 13 -18.77 41.96 2.09
N THR A 14 -17.56 41.58 1.64
CA THR A 14 -17.31 40.62 0.55
C THR A 14 -16.51 39.40 1.04
N LEU A 15 -16.20 39.35 2.34
CA LEU A 15 -15.47 38.28 2.98
C LEU A 15 -16.26 36.97 2.92
N THR A 16 -15.62 35.94 2.39
CA THR A 16 -16.06 34.55 2.41
C THR A 16 -14.84 33.67 2.68
N LEU A 17 -15.03 32.42 3.10
CA LEU A 17 -13.92 31.46 3.19
C LEU A 17 -13.19 31.35 1.84
N LYS A 18 -13.95 31.37 0.73
CA LYS A 18 -13.41 31.24 -0.63
C LYS A 18 -12.48 32.41 -0.99
N SER A 19 -12.88 33.65 -0.69
CA SER A 19 -12.04 34.84 -0.95
C SER A 19 -10.81 34.89 -0.05
N PHE A 20 -10.96 34.62 1.25
CA PHE A 20 -9.85 34.51 2.20
C PHE A 20 -8.79 33.47 1.76
N VAL A 21 -9.24 32.28 1.37
CA VAL A 21 -8.36 31.18 0.95
C VAL A 21 -7.72 31.43 -0.42
N ASN A 22 -8.34 32.25 -1.28
CA ASN A 22 -7.72 32.72 -2.52
C ASN A 22 -6.63 33.75 -2.26
N GLU A 23 -6.90 34.77 -1.43
CA GLU A 23 -5.95 35.86 -1.13
C GLU A 23 -4.65 35.32 -0.53
N PHE A 24 -4.74 34.50 0.51
CA PHE A 24 -3.57 33.99 1.23
C PHE A 24 -2.98 32.71 0.62
N GLY A 25 -3.42 32.31 -0.58
CA GLY A 25 -2.90 31.14 -1.29
C GLY A 25 -3.00 29.82 -0.51
N LEU A 26 -3.92 29.70 0.44
CA LEU A 26 -3.94 28.59 1.38
C LEU A 26 -4.34 27.28 0.68
N LEU A 27 -3.50 26.26 0.85
CA LEU A 27 -3.69 24.93 0.27
C LEU A 27 -4.22 23.91 1.29
N ASP A 28 -3.80 24.01 2.57
CA ASP A 28 -4.32 23.15 3.64
C ASP A 28 -5.73 23.56 4.09
N LYS A 29 -6.68 22.63 3.93
CA LYS A 29 -8.10 22.78 4.27
C LYS A 29 -8.36 22.96 5.77
N HIS A 30 -7.66 22.22 6.63
CA HIS A 30 -7.91 22.23 8.07
C HIS A 30 -7.40 23.53 8.69
N TYR A 31 -6.19 23.95 8.33
CA TYR A 31 -5.59 25.22 8.70
C TYR A 31 -6.44 26.39 8.20
N ALA A 32 -6.78 26.41 6.91
CA ALA A 32 -7.56 27.49 6.32
C ALA A 32 -8.92 27.70 7.01
N VAL A 33 -9.67 26.61 7.22
CA VAL A 33 -10.99 26.69 7.86
C VAL A 33 -10.86 27.07 9.34
N SER A 34 -9.92 26.46 10.08
CA SER A 34 -9.66 26.79 11.49
C SER A 34 -9.26 28.26 11.66
N ARG A 35 -8.35 28.74 10.80
CA ARG A 35 -7.88 30.13 10.82
C ARG A 35 -8.99 31.11 10.45
N TYR A 36 -9.77 30.83 9.41
CA TYR A 36 -10.92 31.64 9.03
C TYR A 36 -11.94 31.75 10.18
N THR A 37 -12.37 30.63 10.75
CA THR A 37 -13.29 30.61 11.91
C THR A 37 -12.72 31.40 13.09
N SER A 38 -11.43 31.25 13.41
CA SER A 38 -10.77 32.04 14.46
C SER A 38 -10.73 33.55 14.17
N ILE A 39 -10.72 33.96 12.90
CA ILE A 39 -10.74 35.38 12.50
C ILE A 39 -12.16 35.93 12.56
N ILE A 40 -13.15 35.21 12.05
CA ILE A 40 -14.54 35.68 12.05
C ILE A 40 -15.15 35.71 13.46
N SER A 41 -14.70 34.87 14.40
CA SER A 41 -15.06 34.96 15.83
C SER A 41 -14.44 36.15 16.58
N ASN A 42 -13.65 37.01 15.91
CA ASN A 42 -13.00 38.15 16.54
C ASN A 42 -13.99 39.30 16.80
N ARG A 43 -13.82 40.01 17.92
CA ARG A 43 -14.63 41.18 18.32
C ARG A 43 -14.78 42.26 17.24
N HIS A 44 -13.86 42.31 16.27
CA HIS A 44 -13.86 43.29 15.17
C HIS A 44 -14.78 42.90 14.00
N LEU A 45 -15.31 41.67 13.97
CA LEU A 45 -16.28 41.16 13.00
C LEU A 45 -17.59 40.69 13.66
N ALA A 46 -17.83 41.08 14.92
CA ALA A 46 -18.97 40.60 15.72
C ALA A 46 -20.34 40.94 15.10
N GLU A 47 -20.46 42.04 14.36
CA GLU A 47 -21.69 42.44 13.66
C GLU A 47 -21.95 41.61 12.38
N ASP A 48 -20.89 41.08 11.75
CA ASP A 48 -20.96 40.25 10.55
C ASP A 48 -20.92 38.73 10.85
N TRP A 49 -20.60 38.33 12.09
CA TRP A 49 -20.35 36.95 12.51
C TRP A 49 -21.46 35.98 12.09
N GLU A 50 -22.72 36.31 12.37
CA GLU A 50 -23.86 35.40 12.10
C GLU A 50 -24.03 35.14 10.59
N ARG A 51 -23.79 36.15 9.75
CA ARG A 51 -23.77 36.03 8.29
C ARG A 51 -22.58 35.17 7.84
N LEU A 52 -21.37 35.48 8.29
CA LEU A 52 -20.13 34.81 7.87
C LEU A 52 -20.08 33.33 8.30
N GLU A 53 -20.62 33.00 9.47
CA GLU A 53 -20.76 31.64 9.98
C GLU A 53 -21.88 30.89 9.21
N SER A 54 -22.98 31.55 8.85
CA SER A 54 -24.03 30.97 8.00
C SER A 54 -23.52 30.66 6.59
N GLU A 55 -22.83 31.62 5.95
CA GLU A 55 -22.18 31.44 4.65
C GLU A 55 -21.13 30.32 4.67
N LEU A 56 -20.30 30.24 5.73
CA LEU A 56 -19.35 29.16 5.93
C LEU A 56 -20.03 27.78 6.01
N ASN A 57 -21.14 27.68 6.74
CA ASN A 57 -21.87 26.43 6.93
C ASN A 57 -22.71 26.02 5.71
N LEU A 58 -23.16 26.98 4.91
CA LEU A 58 -23.77 26.73 3.59
C LEU A 58 -22.71 26.25 2.59
N PHE A 59 -21.58 26.96 2.49
CA PHE A 59 -20.47 26.58 1.61
C PHE A 59 -19.94 25.19 1.95
N ARG A 60 -19.71 24.88 3.23
CA ARG A 60 -19.30 23.52 3.69
C ARG A 60 -20.21 22.37 3.24
N LYS A 61 -21.46 22.66 2.86
CA LYS A 61 -22.45 21.67 2.39
C LYS A 61 -22.64 21.68 0.87
N SER A 62 -21.97 22.58 0.13
CA SER A 62 -22.11 22.68 -1.32
C SER A 62 -21.11 21.78 -2.06
N GLU A 63 -21.49 21.36 -3.26
CA GLU A 63 -20.59 20.68 -4.22
C GLU A 63 -19.38 21.56 -4.57
N GLU A 64 -19.59 22.88 -4.64
CA GLU A 64 -18.53 23.85 -4.89
C GLU A 64 -17.39 23.79 -3.85
N TYR A 65 -17.69 23.53 -2.58
CA TYR A 65 -16.67 23.35 -1.54
C TYR A 65 -15.84 22.08 -1.73
N ILE A 66 -16.45 21.01 -2.27
CA ILE A 66 -15.72 19.77 -2.61
C ILE A 66 -14.76 20.08 -3.76
N LEU A 67 -15.25 20.65 -4.86
CA LEU A 67 -14.44 20.99 -6.04
C LEU A 67 -13.34 22.01 -5.73
N PHE A 68 -13.63 23.02 -4.90
CA PHE A 68 -12.68 24.06 -4.49
C PHE A 68 -11.48 23.51 -3.71
N TRP A 69 -11.71 22.52 -2.85
CA TRP A 69 -10.63 21.86 -2.10
C TRP A 69 -9.94 20.76 -2.92
N LEU A 70 -10.63 20.11 -3.86
CA LEU A 70 -10.03 19.14 -4.78
C LEU A 70 -8.95 19.78 -5.66
N GLU A 71 -9.26 20.90 -6.31
CA GLU A 71 -8.30 21.65 -7.14
C GLU A 71 -7.11 22.18 -6.32
N ARG A 72 -7.32 22.54 -5.05
CA ARG A 72 -6.22 22.94 -4.15
C ARG A 72 -5.36 21.78 -3.70
N SER A 73 -5.96 20.65 -3.37
CA SER A 73 -5.21 19.43 -3.05
C SER A 73 -4.34 19.00 -4.23
N ARG A 74 -4.84 19.15 -5.46
CA ARG A 74 -4.07 18.89 -6.69
C ARG A 74 -2.84 19.80 -6.79
N ARG A 75 -3.02 21.12 -6.62
CA ARG A 75 -1.90 22.08 -6.60
C ARG A 75 -0.91 21.85 -5.47
N ASN A 76 -1.36 21.41 -4.30
CA ASN A 76 -0.45 21.05 -3.20
C ASN A 76 0.41 19.83 -3.58
N THR A 77 -0.19 18.80 -4.16
CA THR A 77 0.53 17.63 -4.65
C THR A 77 1.51 17.98 -5.77
N GLU A 78 1.14 18.88 -6.69
CA GLU A 78 2.05 19.42 -7.72
C GLU A 78 3.24 20.16 -7.08
N LEU A 79 3.00 21.01 -6.07
CA LEU A 79 4.05 21.74 -5.35
C LEU A 79 4.96 20.82 -4.53
N ASP A 80 4.39 19.82 -3.84
CA ASP A 80 5.11 18.80 -3.09
C ASP A 80 5.99 17.95 -4.02
N ALA A 81 5.46 17.57 -5.19
CA ALA A 81 6.21 16.82 -6.20
C ALA A 81 7.37 17.67 -6.77
N HIS A 82 7.13 18.94 -7.10
CA HIS A 82 8.21 19.84 -7.55
C HIS A 82 9.27 20.05 -6.46
N THR A 83 8.87 20.15 -5.19
CA THR A 83 9.80 20.29 -4.05
C THR A 83 10.64 19.02 -3.87
N ALA A 84 10.02 17.84 -3.86
CA ALA A 84 10.72 16.56 -3.77
C ALA A 84 11.68 16.34 -4.97
N CYS A 85 11.28 16.71 -6.18
CA CYS A 85 12.16 16.69 -7.36
C CYS A 85 13.34 17.67 -7.22
N ALA A 86 13.12 18.89 -6.69
CA ALA A 86 14.17 19.86 -6.47
C ALA A 86 15.16 19.41 -5.38
N GLU A 87 14.67 18.85 -4.27
CA GLU A 87 15.49 18.26 -3.20
C GLU A 87 16.31 17.08 -3.71
N TYR A 88 15.71 16.20 -4.53
CA TYR A 88 16.40 15.09 -5.17
C TYR A 88 17.50 15.56 -6.13
N ILE A 89 17.18 16.49 -7.05
CA ILE A 89 18.16 17.08 -7.98
C ILE A 89 19.31 17.73 -7.19
N HIS A 90 19.01 18.48 -6.15
CA HIS A 90 20.02 19.09 -5.29
C HIS A 90 20.90 18.03 -4.57
N GLY A 91 20.30 16.94 -4.09
CA GLY A 91 21.01 15.81 -3.49
C GLY A 91 21.93 15.07 -4.49
N VAL A 92 21.47 14.85 -5.73
CA VAL A 92 22.28 14.28 -6.82
C VAL A 92 23.43 15.21 -7.18
N VAL A 93 23.16 16.51 -7.40
CA VAL A 93 24.19 17.52 -7.71
C VAL A 93 25.24 17.61 -6.60
N GLN A 94 24.85 17.58 -5.33
CA GLN A 94 25.80 17.54 -4.22
C GLN A 94 26.62 16.25 -4.18
N THR A 95 26.04 15.11 -4.57
CA THR A 95 26.72 13.81 -4.57
C THR A 95 27.73 13.73 -5.71
N GLU A 96 27.36 14.15 -6.92
CA GLU A 96 28.25 14.24 -8.08
C GLU A 96 29.37 15.27 -7.87
N ALA A 97 29.07 16.46 -7.31
CA ALA A 97 30.11 17.43 -6.96
C ALA A 97 31.12 16.86 -5.94
N ARG A 98 30.66 16.03 -5.00
CA ARG A 98 31.51 15.36 -4.00
C ARG A 98 32.34 14.23 -4.64
N MET A 99 31.79 13.50 -5.61
CA MET A 99 32.49 12.49 -6.42
C MET A 99 33.58 13.10 -7.31
N LEU A 100 33.30 14.24 -7.97
CA LEU A 100 34.27 14.99 -8.77
C LEU A 100 35.40 15.55 -7.89
N THR A 101 35.07 16.08 -6.72
CA THR A 101 36.07 16.56 -5.76
C THR A 101 36.95 15.41 -5.25
N SER A 102 36.39 14.23 -4.98
CA SER A 102 37.17 13.07 -4.52
C SER A 102 38.07 12.49 -5.61
N THR A 103 37.64 12.48 -6.88
CA THR A 103 38.49 12.04 -8.01
C THR A 103 39.63 13.01 -8.30
N LEU A 104 39.44 14.32 -8.13
CA LEU A 104 40.53 15.32 -8.18
C LEU A 104 41.57 15.12 -7.05
N THR A 105 41.14 14.74 -5.85
CA THR A 105 42.06 14.40 -4.76
C THR A 105 42.76 13.03 -4.91
N ALA A 106 42.14 12.07 -5.60
CA ALA A 106 42.74 10.76 -5.85
C ALA A 106 43.77 10.77 -7.00
N SER A 107 43.57 11.63 -7.99
CA SER A 107 44.43 11.74 -9.19
C SER A 107 45.72 12.56 -8.97
N THR A 108 45.91 13.17 -7.80
CA THR A 108 47.10 13.97 -7.44
C THR A 108 48.15 13.23 -6.60
N SER A 109 47.94 11.95 -6.26
CA SER A 109 48.88 11.16 -5.45
C SER A 109 49.83 10.27 -6.27
N SER A 110 50.55 10.87 -7.23
CA SER A 110 51.76 10.30 -7.86
C SER A 110 52.70 11.43 -8.28
N GLN A 111 53.90 11.41 -7.68
CA GLN A 111 55.11 12.26 -7.86
C GLN A 111 55.19 13.10 -9.17
N ASP A 112 55.68 14.35 -9.15
CA ASP A 112 56.99 14.67 -8.53
C ASP A 112 57.19 16.13 -8.05
N THR A 113 58.31 16.31 -7.35
CA THR A 113 58.74 17.49 -6.59
C THR A 113 59.18 18.68 -7.45
N LEU A 114 58.76 19.92 -7.12
CA LEU A 114 59.63 21.12 -7.09
C LEU A 114 58.96 22.32 -6.39
N THR A 115 59.70 22.95 -5.47
CA THR A 115 59.31 24.12 -4.65
C THR A 115 59.25 25.44 -5.42
N ILE A 116 58.32 26.34 -5.04
CA ILE A 116 58.55 27.78 -4.73
C ILE A 116 57.27 28.45 -4.15
N THR A 117 57.33 28.67 -2.83
CA THR A 117 56.98 29.89 -2.05
C THR A 117 55.83 30.85 -2.45
N SER A 118 54.84 30.93 -1.54
CA SER A 118 54.30 32.14 -0.87
C SER A 118 53.77 33.36 -1.67
N ASN A 119 52.47 33.65 -1.59
CA ASN A 119 51.95 34.61 -0.59
C ASN A 119 50.41 34.80 -0.57
N ASP A 120 49.95 34.91 0.67
CA ASP A 120 48.80 35.57 1.32
C ASP A 120 47.90 36.61 0.60
N THR A 121 46.73 36.82 1.23
CA THR A 121 45.87 38.02 1.29
C THR A 121 44.62 38.13 0.39
N THR A 122 43.50 38.40 1.07
CA THR A 122 42.16 38.77 0.60
C THR A 122 42.07 40.20 0.04
N THR A 123 41.23 40.48 -0.98
CA THR A 123 39.97 41.26 -0.84
C THR A 123 39.23 41.48 -2.18
N THR A 124 37.92 41.73 -2.06
CA THR A 124 36.91 42.15 -3.06
C THR A 124 37.24 43.39 -3.89
N THR A 125 36.83 43.43 -5.17
CA THR A 125 35.86 44.41 -5.77
C THR A 125 35.61 44.15 -7.27
N ASP A 126 34.33 44.15 -7.69
CA ASP A 126 33.85 44.40 -9.08
C ASP A 126 33.89 45.92 -9.41
N PRO A 127 33.51 46.46 -10.61
CA PRO A 127 32.94 45.84 -11.83
C PRO A 127 33.49 46.34 -13.21
N GLU A 128 32.79 45.96 -14.29
CA GLU A 128 32.54 46.67 -15.57
C GLU A 128 33.49 46.58 -16.81
N SER A 129 33.06 45.72 -17.76
CA SER A 129 32.68 46.05 -19.17
C SER A 129 33.69 45.95 -20.34
N ALA A 130 33.19 45.32 -21.44
CA ALA A 130 33.63 45.33 -22.85
C ALA A 130 35.09 44.90 -23.18
N GLU A 131 35.48 44.31 -24.32
CA GLU A 131 34.88 43.68 -25.53
C GLU A 131 36.07 42.98 -26.27
N SER A 132 35.98 41.96 -27.13
CA SER A 132 34.97 40.95 -27.50
C SER A 132 35.60 39.98 -28.52
N HIS A 133 35.37 38.65 -28.48
CA HIS A 133 35.65 37.77 -29.63
C HIS A 133 34.89 36.43 -29.59
N ASP A 134 34.16 36.13 -30.67
CA ASP A 134 33.51 34.83 -30.92
C ASP A 134 34.53 33.71 -31.17
N THR A 135 34.22 32.53 -30.64
CA THR A 135 34.32 31.28 -31.43
C THR A 135 33.16 30.36 -31.07
N ASP A 136 32.35 30.05 -32.08
CA ASP A 136 31.19 29.17 -32.02
C ASP A 136 31.60 27.71 -31.71
N ALA A 137 30.97 27.10 -30.71
CA ALA A 137 31.10 25.68 -30.38
C ALA A 137 29.76 25.16 -29.85
N THR A 138 29.03 24.46 -30.72
CA THR A 138 27.66 24.01 -30.48
C THR A 138 27.59 22.91 -29.41
N ALA A 139 27.42 23.31 -28.15
CA ALA A 139 27.21 22.38 -27.04
C ALA A 139 25.82 21.73 -27.15
N THR A 140 25.80 20.53 -27.72
CA THR A 140 24.58 19.72 -27.87
C THR A 140 24.04 19.37 -26.48
N THR A 141 22.85 19.86 -26.13
CA THR A 141 22.16 19.48 -24.89
C THR A 141 21.83 18.00 -24.93
N ILE A 142 22.66 17.17 -24.32
CA ILE A 142 22.36 15.75 -24.10
C ILE A 142 21.28 15.69 -23.03
N VAL A 143 20.03 15.64 -23.48
CA VAL A 143 18.88 15.30 -22.63
C VAL A 143 19.03 13.85 -22.22
N VAL A 144 19.65 13.62 -21.06
CA VAL A 144 19.62 12.32 -20.38
C VAL A 144 18.23 12.18 -19.76
N THR A 145 17.29 11.64 -20.52
CA THR A 145 16.01 11.16 -19.97
C THR A 145 16.28 10.00 -19.02
N ASP A 146 16.08 10.24 -17.72
CA ASP A 146 15.95 9.19 -16.71
C ASP A 146 14.75 8.29 -17.07
N PRO A 147 14.91 6.94 -17.14
CA PRO A 147 13.79 6.03 -17.41
C PRO A 147 12.75 5.93 -16.28
N GLY A 148 12.94 6.62 -15.14
CA GLY A 148 12.17 6.41 -13.91
C GLY A 148 10.79 7.10 -13.80
N LEU A 149 10.45 8.07 -14.65
CA LEU A 149 9.21 8.84 -14.55
C LEU A 149 8.37 8.77 -15.84
N GLU A 150 7.42 7.83 -15.90
CA GLU A 150 6.44 7.80 -17.00
C GLU A 150 5.54 9.05 -16.96
N ASN A 151 5.60 9.86 -18.01
CA ASN A 151 4.60 10.91 -18.25
C ASN A 151 3.21 10.26 -18.41
N MET A 152 2.30 10.52 -17.47
CA MET A 152 0.95 9.92 -17.46
C MET A 152 0.12 10.20 -18.72
N GLU A 153 0.46 11.23 -19.49
CA GLU A 153 -0.15 11.54 -20.80
C GLU A 153 0.20 10.52 -21.90
N ASN A 154 1.35 9.85 -21.80
CA ASN A 154 1.81 8.81 -22.74
C ASN A 154 2.37 7.61 -21.97
N PRO A 155 1.51 6.73 -21.41
CA PRO A 155 1.98 5.54 -20.69
C PRO A 155 2.77 4.62 -21.61
N THR A 156 3.85 4.02 -21.10
CA THR A 156 4.63 3.04 -21.86
C THR A 156 3.72 1.88 -22.29
N PRO A 157 3.73 1.47 -23.57
CA PRO A 157 2.91 0.35 -24.03
C PRO A 157 3.12 -0.90 -23.17
N LEU A 158 2.04 -1.60 -22.86
CA LEU A 158 2.13 -2.92 -22.26
C LEU A 158 2.70 -3.89 -23.31
N MET A 159 3.57 -4.80 -22.88
CA MET A 159 4.05 -5.85 -23.78
C MET A 159 2.87 -6.78 -24.12
N PRO A 160 2.68 -7.20 -25.39
CA PRO A 160 1.58 -8.08 -25.77
C PRO A 160 1.52 -9.33 -24.90
N TRP A 161 0.33 -9.64 -24.39
CA TRP A 161 0.12 -10.82 -23.55
C TRP A 161 -1.02 -11.66 -24.13
N THR A 162 -0.65 -12.55 -25.06
CA THR A 162 -1.62 -13.41 -25.74
C THR A 162 -1.99 -14.62 -24.88
N PHE A 163 -3.24 -14.66 -24.42
CA PHE A 163 -3.87 -15.79 -23.75
C PHE A 163 -5.02 -16.32 -24.61
N LYS A 164 -4.97 -17.62 -25.00
CA LYS A 164 -5.98 -18.25 -25.88
C LYS A 164 -6.34 -17.44 -27.15
N ASN A 165 -5.36 -16.81 -27.78
CA ASN A 165 -5.48 -15.89 -28.94
C ASN A 165 -6.12 -14.52 -28.64
N VAL A 166 -6.32 -14.16 -27.38
CA VAL A 166 -6.76 -12.84 -26.92
C VAL A 166 -5.57 -12.09 -26.34
N ASP A 167 -5.30 -10.85 -26.77
CA ASP A 167 -4.27 -10.02 -26.16
C ASP A 167 -4.82 -9.30 -24.92
N VAL A 168 -4.50 -9.85 -23.75
CA VAL A 168 -4.93 -9.35 -22.44
C VAL A 168 -4.33 -7.98 -22.13
N ALA A 169 -3.14 -7.68 -22.66
CA ALA A 169 -2.48 -6.39 -22.46
C ALA A 169 -3.19 -5.27 -23.24
N GLU A 170 -3.65 -5.55 -24.46
CA GLU A 170 -4.49 -4.63 -25.24
C GLU A 170 -5.87 -4.43 -24.56
N LEU A 171 -6.51 -5.50 -24.09
CA LEU A 171 -7.78 -5.39 -23.35
C LEU A 171 -7.63 -4.58 -22.05
N PHE A 172 -6.55 -4.79 -21.29
CA PHE A 172 -6.27 -3.99 -20.09
C PHE A 172 -5.96 -2.52 -20.43
N THR A 173 -5.30 -2.24 -21.55
CA THR A 173 -5.09 -0.88 -22.04
C THR A 173 -6.42 -0.18 -22.35
N ARG A 174 -7.36 -0.87 -23.02
CA ARG A 174 -8.72 -0.37 -23.27
C ARG A 174 -9.52 -0.16 -21.98
N PHE A 175 -9.45 -1.10 -21.04
CA PHE A 175 -10.12 -0.98 -19.74
C PHE A 175 -9.64 0.28 -19.00
N ARG A 176 -8.32 0.47 -18.89
CA ARG A 176 -7.72 1.67 -18.27
C ARG A 176 -8.14 2.97 -18.95
N GLN A 177 -8.24 2.96 -20.28
CA GLN A 177 -8.68 4.13 -21.03
C GLN A 177 -10.15 4.48 -20.72
N SER A 178 -11.06 3.50 -20.73
CA SER A 178 -12.46 3.71 -20.34
C SER A 178 -12.61 4.19 -18.89
N VAL A 179 -11.75 3.72 -17.96
CA VAL A 179 -11.76 4.19 -16.57
C VAL A 179 -11.29 5.65 -16.46
N ARG A 180 -10.26 6.05 -17.20
CA ARG A 180 -9.80 7.45 -17.24
C ARG A 180 -10.93 8.37 -17.74
N GLU A 181 -11.53 8.04 -18.87
CA GLU A 181 -12.67 8.79 -19.43
C GLU A 181 -13.84 8.91 -18.44
N MET A 182 -14.11 7.85 -17.67
CA MET A 182 -15.14 7.85 -16.63
C MET A 182 -14.80 8.71 -15.41
N SER A 183 -13.52 8.85 -15.06
CA SER A 183 -13.05 9.51 -13.83
C SER A 183 -12.54 10.94 -14.03
N SER A 184 -12.30 11.37 -15.29
CA SER A 184 -11.90 12.76 -15.61
C SER A 184 -12.86 13.83 -15.09
N ASN A 185 -14.15 13.51 -14.95
CA ASN A 185 -15.21 14.49 -14.64
C ASN A 185 -15.97 14.22 -13.33
N ARG A 186 -15.61 13.18 -12.56
CA ARG A 186 -16.32 12.80 -11.32
C ARG A 186 -15.46 11.94 -10.40
N LEU A 187 -15.70 12.07 -9.10
CA LEU A 187 -15.22 11.11 -8.11
C LEU A 187 -15.94 9.77 -8.29
N VAL A 188 -15.29 8.67 -7.90
CA VAL A 188 -15.85 7.31 -7.96
C VAL A 188 -16.08 6.75 -6.55
N PHE A 189 -17.17 6.01 -6.37
CA PHE A 189 -17.45 5.30 -5.11
C PHE A 189 -16.60 4.03 -5.06
N ILE A 190 -15.73 3.92 -4.05
CA ILE A 190 -14.79 2.80 -3.95
C ILE A 190 -15.51 1.46 -3.87
N GLU A 191 -16.67 1.39 -3.22
CA GLU A 191 -17.45 0.17 -3.06
C GLU A 191 -17.81 -0.45 -4.42
N SER A 192 -18.21 0.39 -5.38
CA SER A 192 -18.66 -0.05 -6.71
C SER A 192 -17.56 -0.05 -7.78
N SER A 193 -16.35 0.42 -7.47
CA SER A 193 -15.31 0.73 -8.47
C SER A 193 -13.88 0.30 -8.08
N VAL A 194 -13.73 -0.75 -7.26
CA VAL A 194 -12.41 -1.27 -6.85
C VAL A 194 -11.57 -1.71 -8.06
N HIS A 195 -12.17 -2.42 -9.03
CA HIS A 195 -11.47 -2.91 -10.23
C HIS A 195 -10.93 -1.76 -11.08
N GLU A 196 -11.74 -0.73 -11.25
CA GLU A 196 -11.44 0.48 -12.00
C GLU A 196 -10.30 1.28 -11.34
N LEU A 197 -10.40 1.52 -10.03
CA LEU A 197 -9.35 2.20 -9.26
C LEU A 197 -8.01 1.46 -9.35
N LEU A 198 -8.02 0.14 -9.18
CA LEU A 198 -6.81 -0.68 -9.29
C LEU A 198 -6.17 -0.61 -10.69
N ALA A 199 -6.99 -0.59 -11.75
CA ALA A 199 -6.50 -0.49 -13.12
C ALA A 199 -5.75 0.82 -13.40
N LEU A 200 -6.13 1.94 -12.77
CA LEU A 200 -5.38 3.20 -12.87
C LEU A 200 -3.93 3.05 -12.40
N SER A 201 -3.69 2.23 -11.36
CA SER A 201 -2.37 1.87 -10.83
C SER A 201 -1.72 0.64 -11.49
N ASN A 202 -2.17 0.25 -12.69
CA ASN A 202 -1.67 -0.89 -13.45
C ASN A 202 -1.93 -2.28 -12.79
N ILE A 203 -2.96 -2.40 -11.95
CA ILE A 203 -3.35 -3.66 -11.30
C ILE A 203 -4.64 -4.19 -11.94
N LEU A 204 -4.61 -5.41 -12.47
CA LEU A 204 -5.81 -6.16 -12.87
C LEU A 204 -6.21 -7.07 -11.70
N LEU A 205 -7.30 -6.73 -11.01
CA LEU A 205 -7.88 -7.59 -9.98
C LEU A 205 -8.69 -8.72 -10.64
N LEU A 206 -8.26 -9.96 -10.42
CA LEU A 206 -9.01 -11.15 -10.79
C LEU A 206 -9.76 -11.66 -9.57
N CYS A 207 -11.07 -11.52 -9.59
CA CYS A 207 -11.95 -11.92 -8.48
C CYS A 207 -13.13 -12.74 -9.05
N PRO A 208 -13.08 -14.08 -8.97
CA PRO A 208 -14.13 -14.96 -9.50
C PRO A 208 -15.52 -14.50 -9.10
N ASP A 209 -16.42 -14.52 -10.08
CA ASP A 209 -17.85 -14.19 -9.98
C ASP A 209 -18.18 -12.76 -9.45
N GLN A 210 -17.18 -11.86 -9.39
CA GLN A 210 -17.27 -10.56 -8.71
C GLN A 210 -16.66 -9.40 -9.52
N HIS A 211 -16.38 -9.60 -10.81
CA HIS A 211 -15.87 -8.54 -11.68
C HIS A 211 -16.91 -7.45 -11.94
N SER A 212 -16.47 -6.20 -12.12
CA SER A 212 -17.37 -5.09 -12.45
C SER A 212 -17.98 -5.24 -13.86
N SER A 213 -19.13 -4.60 -14.10
CA SER A 213 -19.75 -4.60 -15.43
C SER A 213 -18.85 -4.01 -16.52
N LEU A 214 -18.02 -3.01 -16.20
CA LEU A 214 -17.05 -2.48 -17.17
C LEU A 214 -15.95 -3.50 -17.46
N CYS A 215 -15.44 -4.19 -16.43
CA CYS A 215 -14.43 -5.23 -16.60
C CYS A 215 -14.96 -6.37 -17.47
N MET A 216 -16.17 -6.87 -17.19
CA MET A 216 -16.82 -7.90 -18.02
C MET A 216 -17.10 -7.43 -19.45
N ASN A 217 -17.49 -6.17 -19.67
CA ASN A 217 -17.71 -5.64 -21.02
C ASN A 217 -16.43 -5.55 -21.86
N VAL A 218 -15.26 -5.37 -21.24
CA VAL A 218 -13.98 -5.27 -21.96
C VAL A 218 -13.30 -6.63 -22.13
N PHE A 219 -13.28 -7.45 -21.07
CA PHE A 219 -12.57 -8.74 -21.09
C PHE A 219 -13.43 -9.93 -21.52
N THR A 220 -14.75 -9.87 -21.30
CA THR A 220 -15.69 -11.00 -21.22
C THR A 220 -15.50 -11.90 -19.99
N GLU A 221 -16.60 -12.53 -19.57
CA GLU A 221 -16.64 -13.44 -18.42
C GLU A 221 -15.77 -14.68 -18.66
N ASP A 222 -15.84 -15.26 -19.87
CA ASP A 222 -15.06 -16.44 -20.26
C ASP A 222 -13.56 -16.20 -20.11
N VAL A 223 -13.04 -15.08 -20.61
CA VAL A 223 -11.60 -14.75 -20.53
C VAL A 223 -11.17 -14.54 -19.09
N LEU A 224 -11.96 -13.82 -18.28
CA LEU A 224 -11.63 -13.58 -16.86
C LEU A 224 -11.65 -14.88 -16.06
N SER A 225 -12.63 -15.75 -16.29
CA SER A 225 -12.76 -17.06 -15.64
C SER A 225 -11.61 -18.00 -16.03
N ASP A 226 -11.33 -18.14 -17.33
CA ASP A 226 -10.23 -18.95 -17.84
C ASP A 226 -8.86 -18.45 -17.37
N LEU A 227 -8.63 -17.14 -17.41
CA LEU A 227 -7.37 -16.52 -16.99
C LEU A 227 -7.13 -16.73 -15.49
N THR A 228 -8.16 -16.54 -14.66
CA THR A 228 -8.06 -16.77 -13.22
C THR A 228 -7.75 -18.23 -12.93
N LYS A 229 -8.40 -19.16 -13.64
CA LYS A 229 -8.17 -20.60 -13.50
C LYS A 229 -6.74 -21.00 -13.88
N GLU A 230 -6.23 -20.50 -14.99
CA GLU A 230 -4.86 -20.82 -15.46
C GLU A 230 -3.81 -20.27 -14.48
N LEU A 231 -3.93 -18.99 -14.07
CA LEU A 231 -2.98 -18.36 -13.15
C LEU A 231 -3.01 -19.00 -11.76
N LEU A 232 -4.18 -19.44 -11.28
CA LEU A 232 -4.27 -20.20 -10.03
C LEU A 232 -3.61 -21.58 -10.17
N ALA A 233 -3.73 -22.24 -11.32
CA ALA A 233 -3.08 -23.54 -11.56
C ALA A 233 -1.55 -23.43 -11.74
N GLU A 234 -1.06 -22.31 -12.28
CA GLU A 234 0.37 -21.99 -12.35
C GLU A 234 0.93 -21.62 -10.96
N CYS A 235 0.19 -20.83 -10.18
CA CYS A 235 0.64 -20.35 -8.88
C CYS A 235 0.52 -21.39 -7.77
N MET A 236 -0.51 -22.25 -7.74
CA MET A 236 -0.83 -23.13 -6.60
C MET A 236 -0.48 -24.60 -6.91
N ASP A 237 0.41 -25.22 -6.13
CA ASP A 237 0.57 -26.68 -6.19
C ASP A 237 -0.61 -27.38 -5.49
N LEU A 238 -1.60 -27.80 -6.27
CA LEU A 238 -2.77 -28.55 -5.80
C LEU A 238 -2.42 -29.94 -5.23
N ASN A 239 -1.18 -30.42 -5.40
CA ASN A 239 -0.69 -31.67 -4.80
C ASN A 239 -0.10 -31.46 -3.40
N GLN A 240 0.14 -30.22 -2.98
CA GLN A 240 0.67 -29.90 -1.66
C GLN A 240 -0.40 -30.15 -0.58
N ASP A 241 -0.29 -31.30 0.07
CA ASP A 241 -1.29 -31.79 1.02
C ASP A 241 -0.65 -32.42 2.28
N MET A 242 -1.45 -32.55 3.33
CA MET A 242 -1.15 -33.40 4.48
C MET A 242 -1.91 -34.72 4.32
N THR A 243 -1.21 -35.85 4.49
CA THR A 243 -1.86 -37.17 4.42
C THR A 243 -3.08 -37.27 5.35
N ASP A 244 -4.14 -37.93 4.89
CA ASP A 244 -5.38 -38.14 5.67
C ASP A 244 -5.08 -38.66 7.08
N HIS A 245 -4.17 -39.63 7.19
CA HIS A 245 -3.71 -40.20 8.45
C HIS A 245 -3.09 -39.17 9.40
N ALA A 246 -2.28 -38.24 8.90
CA ALA A 246 -1.72 -37.15 9.71
C ALA A 246 -2.81 -36.13 10.11
N CYS A 247 -3.72 -35.78 9.19
CA CYS A 247 -4.85 -34.90 9.50
C CYS A 247 -5.79 -35.51 10.55
N MET A 248 -6.06 -36.82 10.47
CA MET A 248 -6.86 -37.56 11.45
C MET A 248 -6.17 -37.63 12.83
N LYS A 249 -4.84 -37.84 12.87
CA LYS A 249 -4.07 -37.78 14.12
C LYS A 249 -4.12 -36.38 14.74
N LEU A 250 -3.86 -35.34 13.96
CA LEU A 250 -3.93 -33.94 14.38
C LEU A 250 -5.31 -33.60 14.97
N SER A 251 -6.38 -33.92 14.23
CA SER A 251 -7.77 -33.71 14.68
C SER A 251 -8.07 -34.48 15.97
N ARG A 252 -7.66 -35.76 16.05
CA ARG A 252 -7.86 -36.58 17.26
C ARG A 252 -7.18 -35.99 18.50
N ILE A 253 -5.94 -35.50 18.38
CA ILE A 253 -5.23 -34.89 19.52
C ILE A 253 -5.98 -33.63 19.99
N ILE A 254 -6.37 -32.73 19.08
CA ILE A 254 -7.10 -31.51 19.46
C ILE A 254 -8.48 -31.84 20.05
N ASN A 255 -9.21 -32.83 19.50
CA ASN A 255 -10.47 -33.31 20.06
C ASN A 255 -10.29 -33.90 21.48
N ASN A 256 -9.22 -34.66 21.75
CA ASN A 256 -8.95 -35.18 23.08
C ASN A 256 -8.74 -34.05 24.11
N VAL A 257 -8.10 -32.94 23.71
CA VAL A 257 -7.87 -31.79 24.58
C VAL A 257 -9.16 -30.98 24.79
N GLU A 258 -9.95 -30.78 23.73
CA GLU A 258 -11.27 -30.14 23.80
C GLU A 258 -12.20 -30.89 24.77
N SER A 259 -12.26 -32.20 24.65
CA SER A 259 -13.08 -33.08 25.49
C SER A 259 -12.46 -33.40 26.85
N ASN A 260 -11.36 -32.73 27.23
CA ASN A 260 -10.64 -32.89 28.51
C ASN A 260 -10.20 -34.35 28.82
N ILE A 261 -9.91 -35.13 27.77
CA ILE A 261 -9.37 -36.50 27.83
C ILE A 261 -7.83 -36.48 27.92
N GLN A 262 -7.20 -35.47 27.32
CA GLN A 262 -5.74 -35.32 27.25
C GLN A 262 -5.33 -33.92 27.73
N SER A 263 -4.22 -33.82 28.48
CA SER A 263 -3.70 -32.53 28.92
C SER A 263 -3.10 -31.74 27.75
N LYS A 264 -3.04 -30.40 27.86
CA LYS A 264 -2.37 -29.57 26.84
C LYS A 264 -0.87 -29.88 26.70
N ASP A 265 -0.23 -30.37 27.78
CA ASP A 265 1.20 -30.69 27.79
C ASP A 265 1.49 -32.01 27.06
N ASP A 266 0.71 -33.05 27.33
CA ASP A 266 0.81 -34.34 26.63
C ASP A 266 0.47 -34.18 25.14
N ALA A 267 -0.57 -33.39 24.83
CA ALA A 267 -0.97 -33.09 23.46
C ALA A 267 0.10 -32.32 22.69
N GLU A 268 0.77 -31.35 23.30
CA GLU A 268 1.89 -30.65 22.67
C GLU A 268 3.05 -31.60 22.33
N PHE A 269 3.37 -32.55 23.21
CA PHE A 269 4.35 -33.59 22.93
C PHE A 269 3.93 -34.47 21.73
N ASP A 270 2.69 -34.97 21.71
CA ASP A 270 2.16 -35.77 20.60
C ASP A 270 2.16 -35.01 19.26
N LEU A 271 1.85 -33.71 19.29
CA LEU A 271 1.88 -32.83 18.11
C LEU A 271 3.32 -32.61 17.61
N LEU A 272 4.30 -32.46 18.50
CA LEU A 272 5.72 -32.38 18.12
C LEU A 272 6.21 -33.70 17.50
N VAL A 273 5.78 -34.85 18.03
CA VAL A 273 6.07 -36.18 17.46
C VAL A 273 5.42 -36.32 16.08
N LEU A 274 4.15 -35.95 15.91
CA LEU A 274 3.47 -35.94 14.61
C LEU A 274 4.18 -35.05 13.59
N GLY A 275 4.60 -33.85 14.01
CA GLY A 275 5.33 -32.90 13.17
C GLY A 275 6.72 -33.39 12.75
N LYS A 276 7.29 -34.42 13.38
CA LYS A 276 8.56 -35.02 12.95
C LYS A 276 8.45 -35.65 11.56
N ASP A 277 7.37 -36.39 11.33
CA ASP A 277 7.15 -37.20 10.12
C ASP A 277 6.64 -36.39 8.92
N LEU A 278 6.37 -35.09 9.10
CA LEU A 278 5.88 -34.18 8.06
C LEU A 278 7.01 -33.43 7.34
N ASN A 279 6.69 -32.87 6.16
CA ASN A 279 7.54 -31.88 5.51
C ASN A 279 7.60 -30.57 6.33
N SER A 280 8.44 -29.61 5.91
CA SER A 280 8.62 -28.35 6.65
C SER A 280 7.32 -27.56 6.84
N LEU A 281 6.45 -27.53 5.82
CA LEU A 281 5.19 -26.79 5.84
C LEU A 281 4.17 -27.45 6.77
N GLY A 282 4.02 -28.78 6.70
CA GLY A 282 3.18 -29.56 7.63
C GLY A 282 3.64 -29.41 9.08
N ARG A 283 4.95 -29.41 9.33
CA ARG A 283 5.52 -29.15 10.67
C ARG A 283 5.23 -27.73 11.16
N SER A 284 5.33 -26.73 10.28
CA SER A 284 4.93 -25.34 10.58
C SER A 284 3.44 -25.23 10.90
N LEU A 285 2.56 -25.85 10.11
CA LEU A 285 1.12 -25.86 10.35
C LEU A 285 0.78 -26.52 11.69
N VAL A 286 1.36 -27.69 12.00
CA VAL A 286 1.15 -28.35 13.29
C VAL A 286 1.59 -27.46 14.46
N ARG A 287 2.75 -26.78 14.36
CA ARG A 287 3.18 -25.78 15.37
C ARG A 287 2.18 -24.64 15.53
N GLY A 288 1.60 -24.15 14.44
CA GLY A 288 0.56 -23.11 14.48
C GLY A 288 -0.72 -23.57 15.19
N ILE A 289 -1.14 -24.82 14.94
CA ILE A 289 -2.28 -25.44 15.65
C ILE A 289 -1.95 -25.66 17.14
N THR A 290 -0.74 -26.08 17.50
CA THR A 290 -0.28 -26.15 18.89
C THR A 290 -0.32 -24.78 19.58
N ALA A 291 0.15 -23.73 18.91
CA ALA A 291 0.12 -22.37 19.44
C ALA A 291 -1.33 -21.88 19.63
N GLY A 292 -2.23 -22.17 18.69
CA GLY A 292 -3.68 -21.94 18.82
C GLY A 292 -4.28 -22.69 20.01
N MET A 293 -3.99 -23.99 20.16
CA MET A 293 -4.44 -24.81 21.30
C MET A 293 -4.01 -24.22 22.66
N ARG A 294 -2.83 -23.60 22.72
CA ARG A 294 -2.32 -22.92 23.93
C ARG A 294 -2.99 -21.56 24.18
N LYS A 295 -3.06 -20.68 23.17
CA LYS A 295 -3.54 -19.28 23.29
C LYS A 295 -5.07 -19.14 23.34
N LEU A 296 -5.83 -19.97 22.62
CA LEU A 296 -7.28 -19.80 22.47
C LEU A 296 -8.04 -20.07 23.79
N PRO A 297 -9.17 -19.37 24.04
CA PRO A 297 -10.03 -19.65 25.18
C PRO A 297 -10.74 -21.00 25.00
N LEU A 298 -11.20 -21.65 26.08
CA LEU A 298 -11.96 -22.91 25.95
C LEU A 298 -13.26 -22.72 25.16
N VAL A 299 -13.96 -21.62 25.41
CA VAL A 299 -15.24 -21.24 24.80
C VAL A 299 -15.07 -19.87 24.15
N ALA A 300 -15.73 -19.64 23.01
CA ALA A 300 -15.65 -18.38 22.29
C ALA A 300 -16.28 -17.25 23.11
N ILE A 301 -15.66 -16.07 23.10
CA ILE A 301 -16.19 -14.87 23.75
C ILE A 301 -17.37 -14.36 22.91
N GLU A 302 -18.56 -14.30 23.50
CA GLU A 302 -19.78 -13.91 22.78
C GLU A 302 -19.81 -12.43 22.39
N SER A 303 -19.27 -11.56 23.26
CA SER A 303 -19.28 -10.11 23.04
C SER A 303 -18.14 -9.68 22.11
N LYS A 304 -18.39 -9.79 20.79
CA LYS A 304 -17.49 -9.29 19.74
C LYS A 304 -17.11 -7.82 19.93
N GLU A 305 -18.00 -7.01 20.51
CA GLU A 305 -17.80 -5.59 20.79
C GLU A 305 -16.74 -5.32 21.87
N THR A 306 -16.32 -6.34 22.64
CA THR A 306 -15.30 -6.21 23.70
C THR A 306 -13.87 -6.55 23.25
N ILE A 307 -13.69 -7.11 22.05
CA ILE A 307 -12.39 -7.51 21.52
C ILE A 307 -11.84 -6.37 20.66
N GLY A 308 -10.65 -5.86 20.99
CA GLY A 308 -9.95 -4.87 20.16
C GLY A 308 -9.23 -5.51 18.96
N GLU A 309 -8.91 -4.72 17.91
CA GLU A 309 -8.16 -5.23 16.73
C GLU A 309 -6.83 -5.89 17.12
N CYS A 310 -6.12 -5.34 18.11
CA CYS A 310 -4.88 -5.91 18.64
C CYS A 310 -5.08 -7.28 19.30
N GLU A 311 -6.13 -7.44 20.10
CA GLU A 311 -6.50 -8.72 20.72
C GLU A 311 -6.94 -9.71 19.66
N LEU A 312 -7.69 -9.24 18.65
CA LEU A 312 -8.15 -10.03 17.53
C LEU A 312 -6.95 -10.70 16.83
N PHE A 313 -5.98 -9.92 16.33
CA PHE A 313 -4.86 -10.52 15.60
C PHE A 313 -3.90 -11.30 16.52
N THR A 314 -3.57 -10.81 17.72
CA THR A 314 -2.58 -11.49 18.59
C THR A 314 -3.09 -12.79 19.22
N MET A 315 -4.40 -12.92 19.46
CA MET A 315 -4.98 -14.09 20.11
C MET A 315 -5.43 -15.17 19.10
N TYR A 316 -6.05 -14.77 17.99
CA TYR A 316 -6.76 -15.69 17.09
C TYR A 316 -6.01 -16.00 15.78
N PHE A 317 -5.32 -15.01 15.20
CA PHE A 317 -4.72 -15.15 13.86
C PHE A 317 -3.21 -15.38 13.89
N ASP A 318 -2.48 -14.55 14.64
CA ASP A 318 -1.03 -14.67 14.91
C ASP A 318 -0.54 -16.10 15.21
N PRO A 319 -1.19 -16.92 16.06
CA PRO A 319 -0.64 -18.21 16.47
C PRO A 319 -0.42 -19.16 15.27
N ILE A 320 -1.31 -19.08 14.28
CA ILE A 320 -1.28 -19.90 13.07
C ILE A 320 -0.52 -19.17 11.96
N LEU A 321 -0.81 -17.90 11.71
CA LEU A 321 -0.19 -17.13 10.61
C LEU A 321 1.32 -16.97 10.81
N SER A 322 1.78 -16.66 12.02
CA SER A 322 3.21 -16.50 12.29
C SER A 322 3.97 -17.82 12.14
N ALA A 323 3.34 -18.98 12.39
CA ALA A 323 3.95 -20.28 12.17
C ALA A 323 4.05 -20.67 10.67
N LEU A 324 3.16 -20.15 9.83
CA LEU A 324 3.10 -20.42 8.39
C LEU A 324 3.93 -19.43 7.55
N LEU A 325 4.03 -18.18 8.00
CA LEU A 325 4.58 -17.05 7.24
C LEU A 325 5.87 -16.46 7.85
N SER A 326 6.31 -16.97 9.00
CA SER A 326 7.62 -16.63 9.59
C SER A 326 8.53 -17.84 9.65
N ASN A 327 9.82 -17.59 9.49
CA ASN A 327 10.87 -18.53 9.86
C ASN A 327 12.14 -17.73 10.22
N PRO A 328 12.45 -17.56 11.51
CA PRO A 328 13.65 -16.86 11.97
C PRO A 328 14.95 -17.47 11.41
N ASP A 329 15.02 -18.80 11.26
CA ASP A 329 16.18 -19.50 10.69
C ASP A 329 16.40 -19.17 9.20
N ARG A 330 15.37 -18.63 8.53
CA ARG A 330 15.42 -18.11 7.15
C ARG A 330 15.45 -16.58 7.09
N ASN A 331 15.61 -15.90 8.23
CA ASN A 331 15.54 -14.45 8.35
C ASN A 331 14.24 -13.85 7.77
N VAL A 332 13.08 -14.45 8.05
CA VAL A 332 11.77 -13.92 7.63
C VAL A 332 10.81 -13.89 8.83
N LEU A 333 10.12 -12.77 9.03
CA LEU A 333 9.16 -12.57 10.12
C LEU A 333 7.87 -11.92 9.62
N LEU A 334 6.73 -12.50 9.98
CA LEU A 334 5.47 -11.77 10.09
C LEU A 334 5.52 -10.89 11.35
N ARG A 335 5.22 -9.61 11.20
CA ARG A 335 5.14 -8.63 12.28
C ARG A 335 3.81 -7.86 12.19
N TRP A 336 3.10 -7.79 13.31
CA TRP A 336 1.96 -6.89 13.49
C TRP A 336 2.52 -5.50 13.83
N SER A 337 2.56 -4.62 12.84
CA SER A 337 3.43 -3.45 12.84
C SER A 337 2.66 -2.16 13.02
N ASN A 338 2.97 -1.43 14.08
CA ASN A 338 2.51 -0.05 14.26
C ASN A 338 3.47 1.00 13.65
N VAL A 339 4.34 0.62 12.70
CA VAL A 339 5.21 1.54 11.93
C VAL A 339 5.11 1.32 10.41
N THR A 340 5.38 2.38 9.65
CA THR A 340 5.46 2.38 8.17
C THR A 340 6.60 1.48 7.65
N SER A 341 6.57 1.14 6.37
CA SER A 341 7.71 0.59 5.63
C SER A 341 8.04 1.46 4.41
N ASP A 342 9.25 1.36 3.89
CA ASP A 342 9.72 2.12 2.73
C ASP A 342 8.88 1.81 1.47
N GLU A 343 8.30 0.61 1.39
CA GLU A 343 7.39 0.25 0.33
C GLU A 343 6.03 0.94 0.48
N ALA A 344 5.49 1.00 1.70
CA ALA A 344 4.17 1.55 2.01
C ALA A 344 4.12 3.09 2.12
N GLY A 345 5.28 3.76 2.22
CA GLY A 345 5.38 5.22 2.23
C GLY A 345 4.69 5.86 3.44
N LYS A 346 3.77 6.80 3.21
CA LYS A 346 2.98 7.44 4.29
C LYS A 346 1.85 6.54 4.81
N MET A 347 1.51 5.45 4.14
CA MET A 347 0.47 4.53 4.59
C MET A 347 1.07 3.40 5.43
N ARG A 348 0.29 2.87 6.37
CA ARG A 348 0.75 1.89 7.36
C ARG A 348 -0.17 0.68 7.38
N PRO A 349 0.26 -0.50 6.90
CA PRO A 349 -0.50 -1.74 7.03
C PRO A 349 -0.48 -2.23 8.48
N ASP A 350 -1.50 -2.99 8.89
CA ASP A 350 -1.55 -3.60 10.23
C ASP A 350 -0.52 -4.74 10.40
N ALA A 351 -0.19 -5.42 9.31
CA ALA A 351 0.83 -6.46 9.26
C ALA A 351 1.83 -6.28 8.11
N THR A 352 3.07 -6.70 8.34
CA THR A 352 4.10 -6.82 7.30
C THR A 352 4.82 -8.16 7.47
N ILE A 353 5.14 -8.82 6.36
CA ILE A 353 6.08 -9.93 6.34
C ILE A 353 7.39 -9.35 5.80
N SER A 354 8.47 -9.38 6.58
CA SER A 354 9.74 -8.74 6.22
C SER A 354 10.91 -9.72 6.30
N LYS A 355 11.93 -9.53 5.46
CA LYS A 355 13.25 -10.12 5.69
C LYS A 355 13.96 -9.45 6.86
N ILE A 356 14.88 -10.16 7.51
CA ILE A 356 15.85 -9.61 8.46
C ILE A 356 17.19 -9.50 7.75
N LEU A 357 17.86 -8.35 7.85
CA LEU A 357 19.21 -8.12 7.34
C LEU A 357 20.04 -7.41 8.40
N GLN A 358 21.11 -8.05 8.88
CA GLN A 358 22.08 -7.47 9.81
C GLN A 358 21.46 -6.75 11.04
N CYS A 359 20.51 -7.41 11.71
CA CYS A 359 19.75 -6.90 12.86
C CYS A 359 18.73 -5.79 12.56
N ASP A 360 18.46 -5.48 11.30
CA ASP A 360 17.39 -4.58 10.86
C ASP A 360 16.37 -5.31 9.96
N PHE A 361 15.25 -4.66 9.64
CA PHE A 361 14.28 -5.15 8.67
C PHE A 361 14.73 -4.78 7.25
N GLY A 362 14.85 -5.80 6.39
CA GLY A 362 15.01 -5.63 4.95
C GLY A 362 13.66 -5.71 4.22
N SER A 363 13.74 -5.98 2.92
CA SER A 363 12.61 -6.09 1.99
C SER A 363 11.34 -6.73 2.57
N SER A 364 10.21 -6.04 2.40
CA SER A 364 8.88 -6.58 2.65
C SER A 364 8.48 -7.63 1.60
N LEU A 365 7.99 -8.78 2.03
CA LEU A 365 7.54 -9.90 1.19
C LEU A 365 6.01 -9.99 1.09
N GLY A 366 5.30 -9.21 1.90
CA GLY A 366 3.85 -9.24 1.98
C GLY A 366 3.28 -8.37 3.10
N PHE A 367 1.96 -8.20 3.11
CA PHE A 367 1.27 -7.28 4.01
C PHE A 367 -0.09 -7.83 4.45
N GLY A 368 -0.63 -7.27 5.54
CA GLY A 368 -1.99 -7.57 5.97
C GLY A 368 -2.70 -6.38 6.58
N GLU A 369 -4.03 -6.41 6.49
CA GLU A 369 -4.94 -5.46 7.16
C GLU A 369 -5.90 -6.27 8.05
N VAL A 370 -6.28 -5.70 9.20
CA VAL A 370 -7.15 -6.36 10.18
C VAL A 370 -8.33 -5.45 10.49
N LYS A 371 -9.55 -5.95 10.36
CA LYS A 371 -10.75 -5.21 10.75
C LYS A 371 -11.65 -6.09 11.61
N LEU A 372 -12.13 -5.52 12.71
CA LEU A 372 -13.20 -6.13 13.51
C LEU A 372 -14.47 -6.24 12.68
N ALA A 373 -15.09 -7.42 12.67
CA ALA A 373 -16.41 -7.55 12.07
C ALA A 373 -17.43 -6.79 12.91
N ARG A 374 -18.33 -6.08 12.22
CA ARG A 374 -19.40 -5.27 12.81
C ARG A 374 -20.75 -5.89 12.44
N PRO A 375 -21.83 -5.60 13.21
CA PRO A 375 -23.18 -6.07 12.86
C PRO A 375 -23.64 -5.68 11.45
N SER A 376 -23.08 -4.62 10.88
CA SER A 376 -23.17 -4.27 9.47
C SER A 376 -21.77 -4.16 8.87
N ILE A 377 -21.53 -4.83 7.74
CA ILE A 377 -20.26 -4.79 7.00
C ILE A 377 -20.00 -3.36 6.49
N ASP A 378 -18.83 -2.80 6.81
CA ASP A 378 -18.36 -1.49 6.28
C ASP A 378 -17.63 -1.75 4.95
N HIS A 379 -18.41 -2.00 3.88
CA HIS A 379 -17.87 -2.25 2.53
C HIS A 379 -16.88 -1.17 2.09
N HIS A 380 -17.14 0.09 2.43
CA HIS A 380 -16.23 1.20 2.16
C HIS A 380 -14.86 1.00 2.83
N ALA A 381 -14.81 0.64 4.12
CA ALA A 381 -13.54 0.36 4.79
C ALA A 381 -12.82 -0.85 4.17
N LEU A 382 -13.53 -1.96 3.95
CA LEU A 382 -12.93 -3.19 3.42
C LEU A 382 -12.39 -3.02 1.98
N CYS A 383 -13.08 -2.26 1.12
CA CYS A 383 -12.58 -1.91 -0.21
C CYS A 383 -11.35 -0.98 -0.16
N HIS A 384 -11.26 -0.09 0.83
CA HIS A 384 -10.07 0.75 1.02
C HIS A 384 -8.85 -0.08 1.42
N ASP A 385 -9.04 -1.08 2.29
CA ASP A 385 -7.99 -2.01 2.69
C ASP A 385 -7.55 -2.91 1.53
N ILE A 386 -8.48 -3.41 0.70
CA ILE A 386 -8.15 -4.13 -0.55
C ILE A 386 -7.33 -3.25 -1.50
N LEU A 387 -7.74 -2.00 -1.71
CA LEU A 387 -7.00 -1.05 -2.54
C LEU A 387 -5.58 -0.80 -2.01
N ARG A 388 -5.44 -0.62 -0.69
CA ARG A 388 -4.14 -0.47 -0.01
C ARG A 388 -3.26 -1.70 -0.18
N LEU A 389 -3.78 -2.89 0.13
CA LEU A 389 -3.04 -4.16 0.04
C LEU A 389 -2.55 -4.43 -1.37
N ALA A 390 -3.40 -4.23 -2.38
CA ALA A 390 -2.99 -4.43 -3.78
C ALA A 390 -1.90 -3.44 -4.22
N ILE A 391 -1.99 -2.18 -3.80
CA ILE A 391 -0.93 -1.18 -4.03
C ILE A 391 0.37 -1.60 -3.31
N PHE A 392 0.32 -2.00 -2.04
CA PHE A 392 1.50 -2.45 -1.31
C PHE A 392 2.13 -3.71 -1.94
N ALA A 393 1.31 -4.67 -2.40
CA ALA A 393 1.78 -5.87 -3.09
C ALA A 393 2.52 -5.50 -4.38
N LYS A 394 1.92 -4.65 -5.22
CA LYS A 394 2.55 -4.17 -6.45
C LYS A 394 3.84 -3.40 -6.16
N ASP A 395 3.81 -2.43 -5.25
CA ASP A 395 4.97 -1.59 -4.95
C ASP A 395 6.10 -2.39 -4.30
N THR A 396 5.83 -3.42 -3.50
CA THR A 396 6.89 -4.28 -2.97
C THR A 396 7.44 -5.25 -4.02
N VAL A 397 6.60 -5.77 -4.93
CA VAL A 397 7.07 -6.53 -6.11
C VAL A 397 8.03 -5.67 -6.95
N ASP A 398 7.64 -4.43 -7.25
CA ASP A 398 8.43 -3.49 -8.04
C ASP A 398 9.73 -3.04 -7.34
N LYS A 399 9.67 -2.71 -6.04
CA LYS A 399 10.82 -2.18 -5.27
C LYS A 399 11.80 -3.28 -4.87
N ASN A 400 11.31 -4.44 -4.45
CA ASN A 400 12.11 -5.56 -3.94
C ASN A 400 12.33 -6.69 -4.96
N LYS A 401 11.91 -6.50 -6.23
CA LYS A 401 12.13 -7.42 -7.35
C LYS A 401 11.62 -8.83 -7.08
N LEU A 402 10.42 -8.96 -6.51
CA LEU A 402 9.87 -10.25 -6.04
C LEU A 402 9.02 -10.93 -7.10
N HIS A 403 9.14 -12.25 -7.30
CA HIS A 403 8.24 -12.98 -8.22
C HIS A 403 6.75 -12.79 -7.87
N ALA A 404 6.41 -12.73 -6.58
CA ALA A 404 5.11 -12.35 -6.06
C ALA A 404 5.23 -11.69 -4.67
N ALA A 405 4.12 -11.14 -4.17
CA ALA A 405 3.98 -10.74 -2.78
C ALA A 405 2.65 -11.27 -2.22
N LEU A 406 2.66 -11.76 -0.98
CA LEU A 406 1.44 -12.24 -0.33
C LEU A 406 0.70 -11.08 0.35
N THR A 407 -0.61 -10.99 0.15
CA THR A 407 -1.45 -10.13 0.97
C THR A 407 -2.62 -10.88 1.57
N PHE A 408 -3.04 -10.47 2.77
CA PHE A 408 -4.20 -11.03 3.45
C PHE A 408 -5.02 -9.93 4.12
N GLN A 409 -6.35 -10.05 4.05
CA GLN A 409 -7.27 -9.20 4.79
C GLN A 409 -7.98 -10.06 5.84
N ILE A 410 -7.91 -9.66 7.09
CA ILE A 410 -8.63 -10.30 8.19
C ILE A 410 -9.91 -9.51 8.46
N ASN A 411 -11.03 -10.19 8.21
CA ASN A 411 -12.36 -9.87 8.72
C ASN A 411 -12.84 -11.14 9.46
N GLU A 412 -13.74 -11.03 10.45
CA GLU A 412 -14.18 -12.26 11.18
C GLU A 412 -15.02 -13.21 10.30
N ILE A 413 -15.40 -12.75 9.11
CA ILE A 413 -16.05 -13.57 8.09
C ILE A 413 -15.27 -13.42 6.78
N GLY A 414 -15.02 -14.56 6.14
CA GLY A 414 -14.21 -14.73 4.95
C GLY A 414 -14.05 -16.22 4.63
N GLN A 415 -13.43 -16.53 3.48
CA GLN A 415 -13.38 -17.90 2.92
C GLN A 415 -12.76 -18.98 3.85
N LEU A 416 -11.97 -18.57 4.84
CA LEU A 416 -11.45 -19.43 5.91
C LEU A 416 -11.74 -18.80 7.28
N THR A 417 -12.76 -19.31 7.97
CA THR A 417 -13.13 -18.87 9.33
C THR A 417 -12.10 -19.38 10.35
N PHE A 418 -11.35 -18.47 10.97
CA PHE A 418 -10.38 -18.83 12.03
C PHE A 418 -11.08 -19.18 13.36
N PRO A 419 -10.50 -20.09 14.17
CA PRO A 419 -11.13 -20.57 15.39
C PRO A 419 -11.02 -19.55 16.54
N ARG A 420 -12.15 -19.20 17.15
CA ARG A 420 -12.22 -18.25 18.29
C ARG A 420 -12.16 -18.94 19.65
N SER A 421 -11.99 -20.26 19.67
CA SER A 421 -11.89 -21.08 20.88
C SER A 421 -11.27 -22.45 20.59
N LEU A 422 -10.91 -23.18 21.63
CA LEU A 422 -10.47 -24.58 21.52
C LEU A 422 -11.53 -25.48 20.87
N LYS A 423 -12.82 -25.25 21.19
CA LYS A 423 -13.94 -25.97 20.56
C LYS A 423 -14.06 -25.67 19.06
N GLU A 424 -13.85 -24.42 18.66
CA GLU A 424 -13.81 -24.07 17.23
C GLU A 424 -12.53 -24.62 16.57
N LEU A 425 -11.39 -24.65 17.27
CA LEU A 425 -10.12 -25.21 16.77
C LEU A 425 -10.26 -26.69 16.41
N ALA A 426 -10.96 -27.48 17.23
CA ALA A 426 -11.30 -28.87 16.94
C ALA A 426 -12.03 -29.03 15.58
N SER A 427 -13.01 -28.16 15.30
CA SER A 427 -13.72 -28.15 14.01
C SER A 427 -12.90 -27.56 12.85
N PHE A 428 -11.99 -26.63 13.15
CA PHE A 428 -11.10 -26.00 12.19
C PHE A 428 -10.03 -26.95 11.66
N VAL A 429 -9.60 -27.93 12.47
CA VAL A 429 -8.67 -28.99 12.07
C VAL A 429 -9.41 -30.04 11.24
N ASN A 430 -9.60 -29.69 9.96
CA ASN A 430 -10.17 -30.55 8.93
C ASN A 430 -9.35 -30.44 7.62
N LEU A 431 -9.46 -31.46 6.77
CA LEU A 431 -8.63 -31.60 5.58
C LEU A 431 -8.74 -30.41 4.60
N LYS A 432 -9.92 -29.79 4.46
CA LYS A 432 -10.11 -28.59 3.61
C LYS A 432 -9.25 -27.43 4.12
N ASN A 433 -9.40 -27.09 5.41
CA ASN A 433 -8.68 -25.96 6.00
C ASN A 433 -7.17 -26.20 6.03
N MET A 434 -6.74 -27.44 6.34
CA MET A 434 -5.32 -27.78 6.35
C MET A 434 -4.70 -27.68 4.94
N ARG A 435 -5.39 -28.15 3.89
CA ARG A 435 -4.99 -27.95 2.48
C ARG A 435 -4.84 -26.47 2.13
N THR A 436 -5.86 -25.66 2.41
CA THR A 436 -5.82 -24.22 2.12
C THR A 436 -4.62 -23.53 2.78
N LEU A 437 -4.36 -23.80 4.07
CA LEU A 437 -3.21 -23.23 4.78
C LEU A 437 -1.86 -23.74 4.24
N LEU A 438 -1.74 -25.01 3.87
CA LEU A 438 -0.52 -25.57 3.28
C LEU A 438 -0.23 -24.99 1.90
N MET A 439 -1.24 -24.87 1.03
CA MET A 439 -1.08 -24.24 -0.28
C MET A 439 -0.65 -22.77 -0.15
N VAL A 440 -1.33 -21.97 0.67
CA VAL A 440 -0.96 -20.55 0.87
C VAL A 440 0.47 -20.40 1.42
N SER A 441 0.87 -21.26 2.35
CA SER A 441 2.23 -21.26 2.89
C SER A 441 3.26 -21.70 1.85
N GLU A 442 2.96 -22.71 1.03
CA GLU A 442 3.83 -23.18 -0.08
C GLU A 442 4.06 -22.06 -1.09
N VAL A 443 2.99 -21.47 -1.61
CA VAL A 443 3.04 -20.38 -2.59
C VAL A 443 3.80 -19.17 -2.05
N PHE A 444 3.58 -18.82 -0.77
CA PHE A 444 4.38 -17.78 -0.10
C PHE A 444 5.87 -18.13 -0.11
N TRP A 445 6.25 -19.31 0.41
CA TRP A 445 7.66 -19.69 0.53
C TRP A 445 8.35 -19.92 -0.82
N ARG A 446 7.62 -20.24 -1.89
CA ARG A 446 8.16 -20.41 -3.25
C ARG A 446 8.23 -19.11 -4.04
N LEU A 447 7.15 -18.31 -4.07
CA LEU A 447 7.04 -17.15 -4.96
C LEU A 447 7.41 -15.81 -4.30
N CYS A 448 7.34 -15.67 -2.97
CA CYS A 448 7.68 -14.40 -2.31
C CYS A 448 9.20 -14.29 -2.07
N GLN A 449 9.97 -14.41 -3.14
CA GLN A 449 11.43 -14.35 -3.17
C GLN A 449 11.93 -13.34 -4.22
N PRO A 450 13.05 -12.62 -3.97
CA PRO A 450 13.68 -11.78 -4.98
C PRO A 450 14.20 -12.55 -6.18
N VAL A 451 14.24 -11.89 -7.34
CA VAL A 451 14.84 -12.39 -8.57
C VAL A 451 16.06 -11.56 -8.92
N ASP A 452 17.21 -12.22 -9.05
CA ASP A 452 18.47 -11.58 -9.44
C ASP A 452 18.60 -11.47 -10.97
N ASP A 453 17.58 -10.86 -11.61
CA ASP A 453 17.53 -10.59 -13.06
C ASP A 453 16.93 -9.20 -13.33
N GLU A 454 17.80 -8.24 -13.67
CA GLU A 454 17.41 -6.86 -14.00
C GLU A 454 16.70 -6.74 -15.35
N ASP A 455 17.11 -7.53 -16.34
CA ASP A 455 16.53 -7.47 -17.70
C ASP A 455 15.12 -8.07 -17.72
N TYR A 456 14.84 -9.02 -16.83
CA TYR A 456 13.49 -9.51 -16.54
C TYR A 456 12.60 -8.48 -15.84
N TRP A 457 13.14 -7.70 -14.88
CA TRP A 457 12.36 -6.78 -14.06
C TRP A 457 12.11 -5.41 -14.68
N LYS A 458 13.11 -4.85 -15.36
CA LYS A 458 13.06 -3.53 -16.00
C LYS A 458 11.83 -3.31 -16.91
N PRO A 459 11.40 -4.25 -17.77
CA PRO A 459 10.19 -4.07 -18.59
C PRO A 459 8.87 -4.30 -17.84
N LYS A 460 8.89 -4.86 -16.62
CA LYS A 460 7.69 -5.22 -15.84
C LYS A 460 7.23 -4.12 -14.89
N ARG A 461 8.15 -3.35 -14.31
CA ARG A 461 7.85 -2.28 -13.37
C ARG A 461 6.88 -1.25 -13.97
N ARG A 462 5.89 -0.79 -13.20
CA ARG A 462 4.94 0.26 -13.61
C ARG A 462 4.67 1.26 -12.48
N PRO A 463 4.36 2.53 -12.76
CA PRO A 463 4.00 3.49 -11.72
C PRO A 463 2.68 3.14 -11.05
N THR A 464 2.59 3.41 -9.75
CA THR A 464 1.32 3.49 -9.00
C THR A 464 0.75 4.89 -9.17
N HIS A 465 -0.58 5.02 -9.29
CA HIS A 465 -1.20 6.31 -9.58
C HIS A 465 -1.10 7.27 -8.36
N PRO A 466 -0.35 8.39 -8.44
CA PRO A 466 0.10 9.14 -7.27
C PRO A 466 -1.05 9.81 -6.48
N ALA A 467 -2.17 10.07 -7.15
CA ALA A 467 -3.34 10.74 -6.59
C ALA A 467 -4.58 9.82 -6.53
N ILE A 468 -4.41 8.49 -6.52
CA ILE A 468 -5.55 7.54 -6.59
C ILE A 468 -6.63 7.79 -5.52
N TYR A 469 -6.21 8.13 -4.30
CA TYR A 469 -7.14 8.41 -3.20
C TYR A 469 -7.91 9.72 -3.34
N SER A 470 -7.45 10.70 -4.14
CA SER A 470 -8.21 11.93 -4.40
C SER A 470 -9.26 11.77 -5.50
N MET A 471 -9.29 10.62 -6.18
CA MET A 471 -10.32 10.26 -7.16
C MET A 471 -11.52 9.57 -6.51
N ILE A 472 -11.42 9.21 -5.24
CA ILE A 472 -12.43 8.48 -4.48
C ILE A 472 -13.37 9.48 -3.80
N ASP A 473 -14.68 9.23 -3.91
CA ASP A 473 -15.67 10.00 -3.18
C ASP A 473 -15.63 9.64 -1.69
N ALA A 474 -15.49 10.64 -0.82
CA ALA A 474 -15.31 10.46 0.62
C ALA A 474 -16.62 10.17 1.39
N THR A 475 -17.78 10.20 0.73
CA THR A 475 -19.06 9.90 1.37
C THR A 475 -19.21 8.39 1.59
N LYS A 476 -19.79 7.99 2.73
CA LYS A 476 -20.12 6.58 3.03
C LYS A 476 -21.63 6.35 2.92
N ASP A 477 -22.04 5.28 2.26
CA ASP A 477 -23.43 4.81 2.30
C ASP A 477 -23.52 3.28 2.30
N ARG A 478 -24.09 2.73 3.37
CA ARG A 478 -24.28 1.28 3.58
C ARG A 478 -25.21 0.61 2.56
N HIS A 479 -26.01 1.38 1.82
CA HIS A 479 -26.94 0.84 0.81
C HIS A 479 -26.33 0.80 -0.60
N ARG A 480 -25.09 1.28 -0.78
CA ARG A 480 -24.38 1.15 -2.05
C ARG A 480 -24.10 -0.31 -2.37
N VAL A 481 -24.24 -0.64 -3.65
CA VAL A 481 -23.83 -1.93 -4.19
C VAL A 481 -22.31 -1.99 -4.19
N CYS A 482 -21.77 -2.92 -3.40
CA CYS A 482 -20.36 -3.26 -3.44
C CYS A 482 -20.09 -4.22 -4.61
N ALA A 483 -19.00 -4.00 -5.36
CA ALA A 483 -18.54 -4.90 -6.41
C ALA A 483 -17.98 -6.22 -5.82
N LEU A 484 -17.45 -6.16 -4.59
CA LEU A 484 -16.88 -7.30 -3.87
C LEU A 484 -17.80 -7.75 -2.74
N ARG A 485 -17.92 -9.07 -2.54
CA ARG A 485 -18.63 -9.67 -1.42
C ARG A 485 -17.65 -10.04 -0.31
N PHE A 486 -17.84 -9.41 0.84
CA PHE A 486 -17.11 -9.72 2.07
C PHE A 486 -18.02 -10.58 2.95
N GLU A 487 -18.29 -11.81 2.49
CA GLU A 487 -19.20 -12.78 3.15
C GLU A 487 -18.59 -13.48 4.36
#